data_AF-A0A7C2YAS1-F1
#
_entry.id   AF-A0A7C2YAS1-F1
#
_cell.length_a   1.000
_cell.length_b   1.000
_cell.length_c   1.000
_cell.angle_alpha   90.00
_cell.angle_beta   90.00
_cell.angle_gamma   90.00
#
_symmetry.space_group_name_H-M   'P 1'
#
loop_
_entity.id
_entity.type
_entity.pdbx_description
1 polymer ?
#
loop_
_entity_poly.entity_id
_entity_poly.type
_entity_poly.pdbx_seq_one_letter_code
_entity_poly.pdbx_strand_id
1 'polypeptide(L)'
;MTTESALRAARGTWPYMALVALFAVAFLLELCLGAVSLSPARVWEGITGEDALARQLVLDLRLPRAVLAVLTGASLAPAAAALQGATGNPLADPHLMGVSGGALMVG
;
A
#
# COMPACT_ATOMS: atom_id res chain seq x y z
N MET A 1 3.82 31.98 23.90
CA MET A 1 4.63 30.74 23.98
C MET A 1 3.84 29.48 23.59
N THR A 2 2.83 29.55 22.69
CA THR A 2 1.98 28.38 22.34
C THR A 2 1.53 28.28 20.86
N THR A 3 1.88 29.22 19.97
CA THR A 3 1.44 29.18 18.55
C THR A 3 2.47 28.57 17.59
N GLU A 4 3.77 28.71 17.84
CA GLU A 4 4.83 28.18 16.95
C GLU A 4 5.01 26.66 17.05
N SER A 5 4.71 26.06 18.20
CA SER A 5 4.76 24.61 18.41
C SER A 5 3.65 23.88 17.64
N ALA A 6 2.45 24.46 17.60
CA ALA A 6 1.31 23.93 16.83
C ALA A 6 1.57 23.99 15.32
N LEU A 7 2.23 25.04 14.82
CA LEU A 7 2.61 25.15 13.40
C LEU A 7 3.72 24.17 13.01
N ARG A 8 4.67 23.85 13.89
CA ARG A 8 5.67 22.79 13.64
C ARG A 8 5.07 21.39 13.70
N ALA A 9 4.14 21.15 14.62
CA ALA A 9 3.39 19.90 14.70
C ALA A 9 2.50 19.70 13.46
N ALA A 10 1.78 20.74 13.02
CA ALA A 10 0.97 20.70 11.80
C ALA A 10 1.81 20.53 10.51
N ARG A 11 3.03 21.09 10.48
CA ARG A 11 3.98 20.90 9.37
C ARG A 11 4.62 19.51 9.34
N GLY A 12 4.63 18.78 10.46
CA GLY A 12 5.25 17.46 10.58
C GLY A 12 4.30 16.28 10.38
N THR A 13 3.02 16.41 10.71
CA THR A 13 2.06 15.29 10.69
C THR A 13 1.17 15.23 9.45
N TRP A 14 0.94 16.36 8.77
CA TRP A 14 0.17 16.41 7.53
C TRP A 14 0.64 15.39 6.46
N PRO A 15 1.96 15.24 6.15
CA PRO A 15 2.37 14.26 5.14
C PRO A 15 2.06 12.82 5.56
N TYR A 16 2.12 12.52 6.86
CA TYR A 16 1.75 11.20 7.37
C TYR A 16 0.23 10.96 7.26
N MET A 17 -0.58 11.95 7.60
CA MET A 17 -2.03 11.87 7.42
C MET A 17 -2.43 11.73 5.95
N ALA A 18 -1.76 12.45 5.06
CA ALA A 18 -1.96 12.35 3.62
C ALA A 18 -1.59 10.95 3.10
N LEU A 19 -0.49 10.35 3.58
CA LEU A 19 -0.10 8.98 3.24
C LEU A 19 -1.13 7.95 3.73
N VAL A 20 -1.61 8.06 4.97
CA VAL A 20 -2.66 7.17 5.51
C VAL A 20 -3.95 7.31 4.71
N ALA A 21 -4.36 8.54 4.40
CA ALA A 21 -5.54 8.78 3.58
C ALA A 21 -5.38 8.20 2.16
N LEU A 22 -4.22 8.42 1.53
CA LEU A 22 -3.91 7.86 0.22
C LEU A 22 -3.92 6.33 0.22
N PHE A 23 -3.34 5.71 1.24
CA PHE A 23 -3.38 4.26 1.42
C PHE A 23 -4.80 3.75 1.57
N ALA A 24 -5.63 4.40 2.40
CA ALA A 24 -7.03 4.03 2.57
C ALA A 24 -7.82 4.15 1.27
N VAL A 25 -7.61 5.22 0.50
CA VAL A 25 -8.23 5.40 -0.82
C VAL A 25 -7.76 4.32 -1.80
N ALA A 26 -6.46 4.03 -1.87
CA ALA A 26 -5.91 2.98 -2.73
C ALA A 26 -6.47 1.59 -2.39
N PHE A 27 -6.61 1.28 -1.10
CA PHE A 27 -7.20 0.03 -0.63
C PHE A 27 -8.68 -0.09 -0.99
N LEU A 28 -9.45 0.99 -0.82
CA LEU A 28 -10.85 1.05 -1.25
C LEU A 28 -10.98 0.93 -2.77
N LEU A 29 -10.06 1.53 -3.53
CA LEU A 29 -10.01 1.43 -4.98
C LEU A 29 -9.69 0.01 -5.42
N GLU A 30 -8.74 -0.69 -4.80
CA GLU A 30 -8.47 -2.12 -5.06
C GLU A 30 -9.70 -3.00 -4.77
N LEU A 31 -10.44 -2.69 -3.70
CA LEU A 31 -11.68 -3.37 -3.37
C LEU A 31 -12.80 -3.10 -4.36
N CYS A 32 -12.80 -1.97 -5.08
CA CYS A 32 -13.81 -1.64 -6.08
C CYS A 32 -13.41 -2.07 -7.51
N LEU A 33 -12.14 -1.84 -7.88
CA LEU A 33 -11.55 -2.07 -9.20
C LEU A 33 -10.96 -3.48 -9.28
N GLY A 34 -11.71 -4.40 -9.89
CA GLY A 34 -11.22 -5.72 -10.26
C GLY A 34 -11.83 -6.17 -11.59
N ALA A 35 -11.58 -7.41 -12.00
CA ALA A 35 -12.07 -7.97 -13.28
C ALA A 35 -13.59 -7.83 -13.48
N VAL A 36 -14.34 -7.72 -12.38
CA VAL A 36 -15.75 -7.29 -12.35
C VAL A 36 -15.82 -6.02 -11.51
N SER A 37 -16.27 -4.91 -12.09
CA SER A 37 -16.53 -3.68 -11.35
C SER A 37 -17.63 -3.95 -10.33
N LEU A 38 -17.30 -3.98 -9.05
CA LEU A 38 -18.28 -4.14 -7.98
C LEU A 38 -18.64 -2.75 -7.47
N SER A 39 -19.93 -2.43 -7.40
CA SER A 39 -20.37 -1.22 -6.69
C SER A 39 -20.06 -1.37 -5.19
N PRO A 40 -19.88 -0.27 -4.45
CA PRO A 40 -19.57 -0.33 -3.01
C PRO A 40 -20.59 -1.16 -2.21
N ALA A 41 -21.86 -1.14 -2.61
CA ALA A 41 -22.92 -1.97 -2.04
C ALA A 41 -22.66 -3.47 -2.25
N ARG A 42 -22.21 -3.87 -3.44
CA ARG A 42 -21.91 -5.27 -3.78
C ARG A 42 -20.64 -5.77 -3.09
N VAL A 43 -19.68 -4.89 -2.80
CA VAL A 43 -18.53 -5.21 -1.94
C VAL A 43 -19.00 -5.50 -0.52
N TRP A 44 -19.91 -4.69 0.02
CA TRP A 44 -20.50 -4.92 1.35
C TRP A 44 -21.26 -6.25 1.40
N GLU A 45 -22.09 -6.54 0.39
CA GLU A 45 -22.80 -7.83 0.24
C GLU A 45 -21.84 -9.03 0.15
N GLY A 46 -20.69 -8.87 -0.50
CA GLY A 46 -19.65 -9.90 -0.56
C GLY A 46 -18.98 -10.17 0.80
N ILE A 47 -18.90 -9.16 1.66
CA ILE A 47 -18.36 -9.28 3.03
C ILE A 47 -19.42 -9.87 3.97
N THR A 48 -20.67 -9.39 3.91
CA THR A 48 -21.79 -9.89 4.72
C THR A 48 -22.29 -11.27 4.28
N GLY A 49 -21.94 -11.69 3.06
CA GLY A 49 -22.20 -13.04 2.55
C GLY A 49 -23.55 -13.23 1.86
N GLU A 50 -24.21 -12.15 1.46
CA GLU A 50 -25.49 -12.22 0.75
C GLU A 50 -25.33 -12.61 -0.73
N ASP A 51 -24.15 -12.36 -1.32
CA ASP A 51 -23.82 -12.77 -2.69
C ASP A 51 -22.60 -13.71 -2.70
N ALA A 52 -22.81 -14.96 -3.12
CA ALA A 52 -21.78 -15.99 -3.18
C ALA A 52 -20.67 -15.68 -4.21
N LEU A 53 -21.00 -15.07 -5.35
CA LEU A 53 -20.02 -14.68 -6.37
C LEU A 53 -19.19 -13.49 -5.90
N ALA A 54 -19.82 -12.47 -5.32
CA ALA A 54 -19.11 -11.31 -4.79
C ALA A 54 -18.19 -11.72 -3.62
N ARG A 55 -18.66 -12.60 -2.74
CA ARG A 55 -17.87 -13.15 -1.63
C ARG A 55 -16.64 -13.90 -2.11
N GLN A 56 -16.79 -14.79 -3.08
CA GLN A 56 -15.66 -15.55 -3.63
C GLN A 56 -14.63 -14.63 -4.28
N LEU A 57 -15.09 -13.64 -5.05
CA LEU A 57 -14.20 -12.68 -5.72
C LEU A 57 -13.43 -11.81 -4.71
N VAL A 58 -14.09 -11.35 -3.65
CA VAL A 58 -13.48 -10.52 -2.61
C VAL A 58 -12.52 -11.35 -1.75
N LEU A 59 -12.95 -12.49 -1.20
CA LEU A 59 -12.17 -13.27 -0.25
C LEU A 59 -11.03 -14.08 -0.91
N ASP A 60 -11.26 -14.67 -2.07
CA ASP A 60 -10.27 -15.57 -2.68
C ASP A 60 -9.32 -14.87 -3.64
N LEU A 61 -9.65 -13.66 -4.11
CA LEU A 61 -8.84 -12.96 -5.11
C LEU A 61 -8.37 -11.57 -4.66
N ARG A 62 -9.28 -10.71 -4.17
CA ARG A 62 -8.92 -9.31 -3.81
C ARG A 62 -8.20 -9.23 -2.48
N LEU A 63 -8.71 -9.91 -1.46
CA LEU A 63 -8.12 -9.90 -0.11
C LEU A 63 -6.68 -10.47 -0.10
N PRO A 64 -6.39 -11.64 -0.69
CA PRO A 64 -5.01 -12.13 -0.76
C PRO A 64 -4.10 -11.21 -1.57
N ARG A 65 -4.59 -10.60 -2.66
CA ARG A 65 -3.82 -9.62 -3.44
C ARG A 65 -3.48 -8.37 -2.63
N ALA A 66 -4.44 -7.82 -1.89
CA ALA A 66 -4.24 -6.65 -1.05
C ALA A 66 -3.22 -6.95 0.06
N VAL A 67 -3.31 -8.13 0.67
CA VAL A 67 -2.33 -8.61 1.65
C VAL A 67 -0.93 -8.71 1.04
N LEU A 68 -0.80 -9.30 -0.15
CA LEU A 68 0.48 -9.38 -0.86
C LEU A 68 1.04 -8.00 -1.19
N ALA A 69 0.21 -7.06 -1.64
CA ALA A 69 0.62 -5.68 -1.93
C ALA A 69 1.15 -4.96 -0.67
N VAL A 70 0.46 -5.12 0.46
CA VAL A 70 0.91 -4.56 1.74
C VAL A 70 2.21 -5.19 2.21
N LEU A 71 2.32 -6.52 2.19
CA LEU A 71 3.51 -7.24 2.64
C LEU A 71 4.73 -6.91 1.78
N THR A 72 4.57 -6.89 0.46
CA THR A 72 5.64 -6.51 -0.46
C THR A 72 6.08 -5.07 -0.23
N GLY A 73 5.14 -4.11 -0.17
CA GLY A 73 5.47 -2.71 0.14
C GLY A 73 6.18 -2.54 1.49
N ALA A 74 5.70 -3.21 2.54
CA ALA A 74 6.28 -3.18 3.87
C ALA A 74 7.69 -3.79 3.94
N SER A 75 7.98 -4.79 3.10
CA SER A 75 9.33 -5.38 2.99
C SER A 75 10.31 -4.52 2.19
N LEU A 76 9.84 -3.81 1.17
CA LEU A 76 10.67 -2.99 0.28
C LEU A 76 10.98 -1.60 0.85
N ALA A 77 10.03 -0.99 1.56
CA ALA A 77 10.21 0.33 2.17
C ALA A 77 11.45 0.43 3.08
N PRO A 78 11.68 -0.47 4.06
CA PRO A 78 12.87 -0.40 4.90
C PRO A 78 14.16 -0.71 4.14
N ALA A 79 14.13 -1.57 3.12
CA ALA A 79 15.28 -1.84 2.28
C ALA A 79 15.70 -0.60 1.48
N ALA A 80 14.74 0.13 0.92
CA ALA A 80 14.99 1.40 0.23
C ALA A 80 15.53 2.48 1.19
N ALA A 81 14.94 2.61 2.38
CA ALA A 81 15.41 3.55 3.39
C ALA A 81 16.84 3.24 3.87
N ALA A 82 17.15 1.95 4.10
CA ALA A 82 18.48 1.51 4.48
C ALA A 82 19.51 1.82 3.39
N LEU A 83 19.17 1.62 2.12
CA LEU A 83 20.05 1.92 1.01
C LEU A 83 20.30 3.43 0.84
N GLN A 84 19.24 4.24 0.93
CA GLN A 84 19.36 5.70 0.90
C GLN A 84 20.23 6.20 2.06
N GLY A 85 20.10 5.59 3.25
CA GLY A 85 20.95 5.88 4.41
C GLY A 85 22.41 5.46 4.23
N ALA A 86 22.66 4.28 3.67
CA ALA A 86 24.02 3.75 3.46
C ALA A 86 24.78 4.51 2.37
N THR A 87 24.09 4.95 1.31
CA THR A 87 24.69 5.70 0.20
C THR A 87 24.73 7.21 0.46
N GLY A 88 23.96 7.71 1.44
CA GLY A 88 23.76 9.14 1.63
C GLY A 88 23.07 9.82 0.45
N ASN A 89 22.45 9.06 -0.46
CA ASN A 89 21.81 9.57 -1.66
C ASN A 89 20.29 9.29 -1.60
N PRO A 90 19.44 10.31 -1.43
CA PRO A 90 17.99 10.14 -1.36
C PRO A 90 17.36 9.66 -2.67
N LEU A 91 18.12 9.63 -3.78
CA LEU A 91 17.67 9.10 -5.08
C LEU A 91 18.14 7.67 -5.36
N ALA A 92 18.83 7.01 -4.40
CA ALA A 92 19.26 5.63 -4.56
C ALA A 92 18.05 4.68 -4.53
N ASP A 93 17.81 3.97 -5.63
CA ASP A 93 16.77 2.95 -5.75
C ASP A 93 17.38 1.53 -5.68
N PRO A 94 16.99 0.69 -4.70
CA PRO A 94 17.48 -0.68 -4.59
C PRO A 94 17.15 -1.57 -5.80
N HIS A 95 16.10 -1.27 -6.56
CA HIS A 95 15.74 -2.05 -7.75
C HIS A 95 16.72 -1.83 -8.90
N LEU A 96 17.42 -0.69 -8.94
CA LEU A 96 18.41 -0.37 -9.97
C LEU A 96 19.79 -1.00 -9.67
N MET A 97 20.08 -1.35 -8.42
CA MET A 97 21.37 -1.93 -7.99
C MET A 97 21.41 -3.48 -7.97
N GLY A 98 20.63 -4.13 -8.85
CA GLY A 98 20.82 -5.56 -9.16
C GLY A 98 20.05 -6.57 -8.30
N VAL A 99 19.22 -6.12 -7.35
CA VAL A 99 18.33 -7.03 -6.57
C VAL A 99 17.36 -7.80 -7.49
N SER A 100 16.86 -7.15 -8.54
CA SER A 100 16.02 -7.78 -9.57
C SER A 100 16.80 -8.81 -10.42
N GLY A 101 18.10 -8.59 -10.65
CA GLY A 101 18.95 -9.49 -11.43
C GLY A 101 19.29 -10.78 -10.69
N GLY A 102 19.45 -10.72 -9.36
CA GLY A 102 19.64 -11.91 -8.52
C GLY A 102 18.37 -12.77 -8.37
N ALA A 103 17.19 -12.13 -8.26
CA ALA A 103 15.91 -12.84 -8.16
C ALA A 103 15.56 -13.63 -9.45
N LEU A 104 15.98 -13.14 -10.61
CA LEU A 104 15.82 -13.83 -11.90
C LEU A 104 16.75 -15.05 -12.06
N MET A 105 17.79 -15.19 -11.23
CA MET A 105 18.79 -16.24 -11.38
C MET A 105 18.48 -17.53 -10.60
N VAL A 106 17.43 -17.52 -9.76
CA VAL A 106 17.03 -18.65 -8.89
C VAL A 106 15.71 -19.32 -9.33
N GLY A 107 15.09 -18.85 -10.41
CA GLY A 107 13.96 -19.52 -11.09
C GLY A 107 14.42 -20.28 -12.32
#